data_AF-A0A6V7KN36-F1
#
_entry.id   AF-A0A6V7KN36-F1
#
_cell.length_a   1.000
_cell.length_b   1.000
_cell.length_c   1.000
_cell.angle_alpha   90.00
_cell.angle_beta   90.00
_cell.angle_gamma   90.00
#
_symmetry.space_group_name_H-M   'P 1'
#
loop_
_entity.id
_entity.type
_entity.pdbx_description
1 polymer ?
#
loop_
_entity_poly.entity_id
_entity_poly.type
_entity_poly.pdbx_seq_one_letter_code
_entity_poly.pdbx_strand_id
1 'polypeptide(L)' 'MFEAHSLNAEHKDLIHDIAYDFYGQRMATCSSDQFVK' A
#
# COMPACT_ATOMS: atom_id res chain seq x y z
N MET A 1 -10.92 -18.58 -8.58
CA MET A 1 -11.38 -17.24 -8.98
C MET A 1 -10.82 -16.29 -7.95
N PHE A 2 -10.06 -15.28 -8.36
CA PHE A 2 -9.48 -14.32 -7.42
C PHE A 2 -10.42 -13.12 -7.29
N GLU A 3 -10.84 -12.79 -6.07
CA GLU A 3 -11.63 -11.59 -5.79
C GLU A 3 -10.71 -10.49 -5.26
N ALA A 4 -10.73 -9.33 -5.93
CA ALA A 4 -10.08 -8.14 -5.42
C ALA A 4 -10.93 -7.51 -4.33
N HIS A 5 -10.35 -7.35 -3.14
CA HIS A 5 -10.97 -6.61 -2.04
C HIS A 5 -10.30 -5.26 -1.88
N SER A 6 -11.09 -4.23 -1.63
CA SER A 6 -10.57 -2.90 -1.31
C SER A 6 -9.96 -2.92 0.08
N LEU A 7 -8.66 -2.65 0.16
CA LEU A 7 -7.92 -2.48 1.42
C LEU A 7 -7.82 -0.99 1.77
N ASN A 8 -8.04 -0.67 3.05
CA ASN A 8 -7.87 0.67 3.55
C ASN A 8 -6.40 0.84 3.99
N ALA A 9 -5.63 1.65 3.26
CA ALA A 9 -4.21 1.88 3.56
C ALA A 9 -3.98 2.74 4.84
N GLU A 10 -5.06 3.29 5.41
CA GLU A 10 -5.04 4.13 6.61
C GLU A 10 -4.01 5.28 6.57
N HIS A 11 -3.67 5.76 5.38
CA HIS A 11 -2.94 7.00 5.22
C HIS A 11 -3.89 8.19 5.40
N LYS A 12 -3.41 9.24 6.07
CA LYS A 12 -4.17 10.47 6.30
C LYS A 12 -4.20 11.35 5.04
N ASP A 13 -3.23 11.15 4.17
CA ASP A 13 -3.08 11.83 2.89
C ASP A 13 -2.93 10.81 1.74
N LEU A 14 -2.72 11.33 0.54
CA LEU A 14 -2.62 10.59 -0.70
C LEU A 14 -1.39 9.69 -0.72
N ILE A 15 -1.57 8.45 -1.19
CA ILE A 15 -0.46 7.54 -1.48
C ILE A 15 0.19 7.99 -2.79
N HIS A 16 1.51 8.02 -2.83
CA HIS A 16 2.27 8.42 -4.01
C HIS A 16 2.83 7.20 -4.72
N ASP A 17 3.43 6.31 -3.92
CA ASP A 17 4.18 5.17 -4.40
C ASP A 17 3.79 3.90 -3.63
N ILE A 18 3.82 2.79 -4.37
CA ILE A 18 3.54 1.45 -3.85
C ILE A 18 4.66 0.53 -4.35
N ALA A 19 5.26 -0.23 -3.45
CA ALA A 19 6.31 -1.19 -3.75
C ALA A 19 5.97 -2.56 -3.16
N TYR A 20 6.35 -3.63 -3.86
CA TYR A 20 6.13 -5.00 -3.42
C TYR A 20 7.46 -5.64 -3.01
N ASP A 21 7.38 -6.64 -2.11
CA ASP A 21 8.52 -7.50 -1.84
C ASP A 21 8.82 -8.43 -3.04
N PHE A 22 10.00 -9.04 -3.04
CA PHE A 22 10.44 -9.92 -4.13
C PHE A 22 9.47 -11.09 -4.41
N TYR A 23 8.71 -11.51 -3.40
CA TYR A 23 7.74 -12.60 -3.49
C TYR A 23 6.31 -12.13 -3.77
N GLY A 24 6.03 -10.82 -3.81
CA GLY A 24 4.70 -10.23 -3.98
C GLY A 24 3.70 -10.56 -2.87
N GLN A 25 4.16 -11.01 -1.70
CA GLN A 25 3.32 -11.34 -0.54
C GLN A 25 3.06 -10.12 0.34
N ARG A 26 3.94 -9.12 0.28
CA ARG A 26 3.83 -7.90 1.08
C ARG A 26 3.95 -6.69 0.17
N MET A 27 3.17 -5.67 0.51
CA MET A 27 3.23 -4.37 -0.13
C MET A 27 3.56 -3.31 0.91
N ALA A 28 4.34 -2.33 0.49
CA ALA A 28 4.61 -1.11 1.22
C ALA A 28 4.06 0.06 0.41
N THR A 29 3.48 1.02 1.11
CA THR A 29 2.85 2.23 0.60
C THR A 29 3.54 3.43 1.23
N CYS A 30 3.77 4.46 0.42
CA CYS A 30 4.42 5.69 0.86
C CYS A 30 3.47 6.87 0.63
N SER A 31 3.23 7.65 1.67
CA SER A 31 2.30 8.79 1.67
C SER A 31 3.00 10.10 2.04
N SER A 32 2.40 11.23 1.66
CA SER A 32 2.80 12.61 2.05
C SER A 32 2.74 12.82 3.56
N ASP A 33 2.09 11.91 4.27
CA ASP A 33 2.08 11.84 5.72
C ASP A 33 3.47 11.65 6.35
N GLN A 34 4.51 11.42 5.54
CA GLN A 34 5.86 11.02 5.96
C GLN A 34 5.87 9.68 6.70
N PHE A 35 4.84 8.85 6.48
CA PHE A 35 4.76 7.50 7.01
C PHE A 35 4.81 6.49 5.86
N VAL A 36 5.52 5.40 6.09
CA VAL A 36 5.54 4.21 5.23
C VAL A 36 4.73 3.13 5.95
N LYS A 37 3.79 2.50 5.25
CA LYS A 37 2.97 1.39 5.76
C LYS A 37 3.08 0.18 4.86
#